data_AF-A0A512T2X4-F1
#
_entry.id   AF-A0A512T2X4-F1
#
_cell.length_a   1.000
_cell.length_b   1.000
_cell.length_c   1.000
_cell.angle_alpha   90.00
_cell.angle_beta   90.00
_cell.angle_gamma   90.00
#
_symmetry.space_group_name_H-M   'P 1'
#
loop_
_entity.id
_entity.type
_entity.pdbx_description
1 polymer ?
#
loop_
_entity_poly.entity_id
_entity_poly.type
_entity_poly.pdbx_seq_one_letter_code
_entity_poly.pdbx_strand_id
1 'polypeptide(L)'
;MGSPTPEQVRFVLDKVVADLRPPALVLALGRMGSPLFTDDDRACHQAVVDGCRELGVNLLATYVVTGNAVRELPDHLRIAS
;
A
#
# COMPACT_ATOMS: atom_id res chain seq x y z
N MET A 1 5.66 -14.28 9.65
CA MET A 1 4.75 -13.55 8.76
C MET A 1 5.45 -13.39 7.43
N GLY A 2 4.86 -13.90 6.34
CA GLY A 2 5.40 -13.72 4.99
C GLY A 2 5.10 -12.31 4.46
N SER A 3 5.79 -11.88 3.41
CA SER A 3 5.47 -10.63 2.71
C SER A 3 4.11 -10.78 2.00
N PRO A 4 3.23 -9.77 2.05
CA PRO A 4 1.97 -9.82 1.33
C PRO A 4 2.20 -9.82 -0.19
N THR A 5 1.33 -10.49 -0.94
CA THR A 5 1.33 -10.44 -2.41
C THR A 5 0.39 -9.34 -2.92
N PRO A 6 0.56 -8.86 -4.16
CA PRO A 6 -0.35 -7.86 -4.74
C PRO A 6 -1.82 -8.30 -4.73
N GLU A 7 -2.10 -9.57 -5.02
CA GLU A 7 -3.46 -10.14 -5.02
C GLU A 7 -4.09 -10.13 -3.62
N GLN A 8 -3.32 -10.45 -2.58
CA GLN A 8 -3.79 -10.41 -1.19
C GLN A 8 -4.12 -8.98 -0.77
N VAL A 9 -3.27 -8.02 -1.14
CA VAL A 9 -3.50 -6.61 -0.83
C VAL A 9 -4.73 -6.09 -1.56
N ARG A 10 -4.91 -6.43 -2.85
CA ARG A 10 -6.10 -6.05 -3.63
C ARG A 10 -7.38 -6.59 -3.00
N PHE A 11 -7.39 -7.87 -2.63
CA PHE A 11 -8.53 -8.49 -1.97
C PHE A 11 -8.92 -7.75 -0.67
N VAL A 12 -7.94 -7.40 0.17
CA VAL A 12 -8.20 -6.67 1.41
C VAL A 12 -8.69 -5.25 1.13
N LEU A 13 -8.09 -4.55 0.18
CA LEU A 13 -8.50 -3.20 -0.23
C LEU A 13 -9.98 -3.19 -0.66
N ASP A 14 -10.37 -4.12 -1.54
CA ASP A 14 -11.73 -4.22 -2.06
C ASP A 14 -12.74 -4.43 -0.94
N LYS A 15 -12.44 -5.32 0.01
CA LYS A 15 -13.28 -5.59 1.18
C LYS A 15 -13.42 -4.36 2.07
N VAL A 16 -12.30 -3.74 2.44
CA VAL A 16 -12.29 -2.56 3.33
C VAL A 16 -13.05 -1.40 2.71
N VAL A 17 -12.87 -1.13 1.41
CA VAL A 17 -13.56 -0.04 0.73
C VAL A 17 -15.04 -0.33 0.55
N ALA A 18 -15.42 -1.56 0.21
CA ALA A 18 -16.83 -1.93 0.09
C ALA A 18 -17.59 -1.78 1.41
N ASP A 19 -16.97 -2.21 2.51
CA ASP A 19 -17.58 -2.25 3.84
C ASP A 19 -17.61 -0.86 4.50
N LEU A 20 -16.52 -0.09 4.42
CA LEU A 20 -16.38 1.17 5.15
C LEU A 20 -16.62 2.42 4.29
N ARG A 21 -16.53 2.31 2.96
CA ARG A 21 -16.63 3.42 1.99
C ARG A 21 -15.82 4.67 2.40
N PRO A 22 -14.53 4.52 2.75
CA PRO A 22 -13.74 5.65 3.19
C PRO A 22 -13.44 6.59 2.02
N PRO A 23 -13.40 7.92 2.24
CA PRO A 23 -13.00 8.87 1.18
C PRO A 23 -11.51 8.80 0.88
N ALA A 24 -10.70 8.29 1.81
CA ALA A 24 -9.24 8.22 1.69
C ALA A 24 -8.65 7.10 2.55
N LEU A 25 -7.45 6.63 2.19
CA LEU A 25 -6.74 5.54 2.87
C LEU A 25 -5.26 5.83 3.09
N VAL A 26 -4.73 5.31 4.19
CA VAL A 26 -3.29 5.12 4.42
C VAL A 26 -3.04 3.62 4.53
N LEU A 27 -2.02 3.13 3.85
CA LEU A 27 -1.66 1.72 3.84
C LEU A 27 -0.30 1.48 4.51
N ALA A 28 -0.19 0.40 5.27
CA ALA A 28 1.07 -0.11 5.79
C ALA A 28 1.26 -1.59 5.40
N LEU A 29 2.31 -1.88 4.65
CA LEU A 29 2.73 -3.22 4.26
C LEU A 29 3.72 -3.76 5.30
N GLY A 30 3.25 -4.68 6.14
CA GLY A 30 4.07 -5.33 7.15
C GLY A 30 4.86 -6.50 6.58
N ARG A 31 6.17 -6.53 6.80
CA ARG A 31 7.01 -7.69 6.47
C ARG A 31 8.22 -7.84 7.40
N MET A 32 8.80 -9.04 7.41
CA MET A 32 10.06 -9.29 8.10
C MET A 32 11.26 -8.82 7.27
N GLY A 33 12.40 -8.62 7.93
CA GLY A 33 13.67 -8.35 7.27
C GLY A 33 14.03 -6.88 7.15
N SER A 34 14.67 -6.51 6.04
CA SER A 34 15.32 -5.22 5.83
C SER A 34 14.32 -4.08 5.54
N PRO A 35 14.55 -2.85 6.02
CA PRO A 35 13.73 -1.69 5.68
C PRO A 35 14.01 -1.12 4.28
N LEU A 36 14.85 -1.78 3.46
CA LEU A 36 15.05 -1.40 2.07
C LEU A 36 13.86 -1.86 1.23
N PHE A 37 13.34 -0.99 0.36
CA PHE A 37 12.25 -1.32 -0.54
C PHE A 37 12.66 -2.41 -1.53
N THR A 38 11.74 -3.34 -1.78
CA THR A 38 11.90 -4.41 -2.75
C THR A 38 10.96 -4.20 -3.94
N ASP A 39 11.15 -4.99 -5.00
CA ASP A 39 10.22 -5.01 -6.12
C ASP A 39 8.83 -5.52 -5.71
N ASP A 40 8.76 -6.42 -4.72
CA ASP A 40 7.48 -6.87 -4.15
C ASP A 40 6.74 -5.72 -3.44
N ASP A 41 7.45 -4.88 -2.69
CA ASP A 41 6.87 -3.69 -2.06
C ASP A 41 6.30 -2.75 -3.14
N ARG A 42 7.05 -2.57 -4.24
CA ARG A 42 6.62 -1.75 -5.39
C ARG A 42 5.40 -2.35 -6.10
N ALA A 43 5.38 -3.67 -6.32
CA ALA A 43 4.25 -4.35 -6.95
C ALA A 43 2.98 -4.28 -6.10
N CYS A 44 3.10 -4.46 -4.78
CA CYS A 44 1.97 -4.30 -3.86
C CYS A 44 1.47 -2.86 -3.83
N HIS A 45 2.38 -1.87 -3.78
CA HIS A 45 2.01 -0.46 -3.85
C HIS A 45 1.27 -0.13 -5.16
N GLN A 46 1.76 -0.62 -6.30
CA GLN A 46 1.11 -0.39 -7.59
C GLN A 46 -0.31 -0.96 -7.62
N ALA A 47 -0.51 -2.18 -7.13
CA ALA A 47 -1.84 -2.79 -7.02
C ALA A 47 -2.81 -1.97 -6.15
N VAL A 48 -2.30 -1.29 -5.12
CA VAL A 48 -3.11 -0.41 -4.26
C VAL A 48 -3.42 0.90 -4.97
N VAL A 49 -2.46 1.50 -5.67
CA VAL A 49 -2.67 2.73 -6.45
C VAL A 49 -3.75 2.51 -7.50
N ASP A 50 -3.62 1.44 -8.29
CA ASP A 50 -4.60 1.09 -9.33
C ASP A 50 -5.95 0.78 -8.69
N GLY A 51 -5.93 0.05 -7.58
CA GLY A 51 -7.14 -0.30 -6.88
C GLY A 51 -7.91 0.88 -6.27
N CYS A 52 -7.20 1.81 -5.64
CA CYS A 52 -7.77 3.05 -5.11
C CYS A 52 -8.32 3.94 -6.24
N ARG A 53 -7.61 4.02 -7.37
CA ARG A 53 -8.07 4.75 -8.56
C ARG A 53 -9.37 4.17 -9.11
N GLU A 54 -9.45 2.86 -9.27
CA GLU A 54 -10.65 2.16 -9.74
C GLU A 54 -11.84 2.34 -8.80
N LEU A 55 -11.58 2.35 -7.48
CA LEU A 55 -12.62 2.49 -6.46
C LEU A 55 -12.98 3.95 -6.14
N GLY A 56 -12.30 4.93 -6.73
CA GLY A 56 -12.52 6.35 -6.46
C GLY A 56 -12.12 6.78 -5.04
N VAL A 57 -11.16 6.09 -4.42
CA VAL A 57 -10.66 6.38 -3.06
C VAL A 57 -9.30 7.04 -3.15
N ASN A 58 -9.05 8.07 -2.34
CA ASN A 58 -7.75 8.75 -2.35
C ASN A 58 -6.72 7.96 -1.52
N LEU A 59 -5.65 7.47 -2.16
CA LEU A 59 -4.53 6.89 -1.43
C LEU A 59 -3.62 8.01 -0.92
N LEU A 60 -3.64 8.25 0.39
CA LEU A 60 -2.82 9.28 0.99
C LEU A 60 -1.38 8.83 1.09
N ALA A 61 -1.07 7.65 1.61
CA ALA A 61 0.31 7.22 1.76
C ALA A 61 0.41 5.70 1.80
N THR A 62 1.56 5.18 1.39
CA THR A 62 1.93 3.77 1.57
C THR A 62 3.21 3.69 2.37
N TYR A 63 3.23 2.85 3.39
CA TYR A 63 4.39 2.60 4.24
C TYR A 63 4.82 1.14 4.15
N VAL A 64 6.13 0.89 4.24
CA VAL A 64 6.68 -0.45 4.53
C VAL A 64 7.09 -0.47 5.99
N VAL A 65 6.57 -1.46 6.71
CA VAL A 65 6.78 -1.66 8.14
C VAL A 65 7.58 -2.94 8.36
N THR A 66 8.70 -2.80 9.05
CA THR A 66 9.58 -3.88 9.48
C THR A 66 9.76 -3.84 10.99
N GLY A 67 10.40 -4.86 11.57
CA GLY A 67 10.57 -4.95 13.02
C GLY A 67 11.35 -3.78 13.65
N ASN A 68 12.13 -3.03 12.86
CA ASN A 68 12.98 -1.95 13.36
C ASN A 68 12.77 -0.59 12.64
N ALA A 69 11.88 -0.51 11.64
CA ALA A 69 11.63 0.75 10.93
C ALA A 69 10.28 0.78 10.22
N VAL A 70 9.77 2.00 10.04
CA VAL A 70 8.65 2.34 9.17
C VAL A 70 9.15 3.35 8.15
N ARG A 71 8.93 3.11 6.85
CA ARG A 71 9.36 4.01 5.78
C ARG A 71 8.24 4.24 4.79
N GLU A 72 8.03 5.49 4.42
CA GLU A 72 7.09 5.86 3.36
C GLU A 72 7.65 5.45 2.01
N LEU A 73 6.84 4.74 1.22
CA LEU A 73 7.19 4.37 -0.14
C LEU A 73 7.10 5.62 -1.02
N PRO A 74 8.15 5.97 -1.78
CA PRO A 74 8.13 7.16 -2.61
C PRO A 74 7.04 7.05 -3.67
N ASP A 75 6.08 7.97 -3.65
CA ASP A 75 5.10 8.11 -4.71
C ASP A 75 5.61 9.17 -5.70
N HIS A 76 5.83 8.76 -6.94
CA HIS A 76 6.31 9.65 -8.01
C HIS A 76 5.35 10.84 -8.23
N LEU A 77 4.06 10.70 -7.87
CA LEU A 77 3.06 11.76 -8.02
C LEU A 77 3.14 12.84 -6.94
N ARG A 78 3.68 12.55 -5.76
CA ARG A 78 3.83 13.54 -4.67
C ARG A 78 5.01 14.49 -4.85
N ILE A 79 5.99 14.11 -5.67
CA ILE A 79 7.17 14.95 -5.92
C ILE A 79 6.84 16.10 -6.90
N ALA A 80 5.74 15.99 -7.63
CA ALA A 80 5.34 16.94 -8.67
C ALA A 80 4.22 17.92 -8.26
N SER A 81 3.78 17.90 -7.00
CA SER A 81 2.73 18.77 -6.44
C SER A 81 3.28 19.84 -5.50
#